data_AF-A0A814RBL9-F1
#
_entry.id   AF-A0A814RBL9-F1
#
_cell.length_a   1.000
_cell.length_b   1.000
_cell.length_c   1.000
_cell.angle_alpha   90.00
_cell.angle_beta   90.00
_cell.angle_gamma   90.00
#
_symmetry.space_group_name_H-M   'P 1'
#
loop_
_entity.id
_entity.type
_entity.pdbx_description
1 polymer ?
#
loop_
_entity_poly.entity_id
_entity_poly.type
_entity_poly.pdbx_seq_one_letter_code
_entity_poly.pdbx_strand_id
1 'polypeptide(L)'
;MAADINSDNNVDLIVLYPEINEVHIILNDGGGIFSRQFIFATGTNPGFLAIADINKDDKLDIIVTNMESDNVGIFYNIENGKRHIPDCG
;
A
#
# COMPACT_ATOMS: atom_id res chain seq x y z
N MET A 1 -2.18 6.89 5.92
CA MET A 1 -1.49 6.20 7.03
C MET A 1 0.02 6.38 6.87
N ALA A 2 0.80 6.06 7.90
CA ALA A 2 2.25 6.12 7.86
C ALA A 2 2.84 4.85 8.51
N ALA A 3 3.79 4.21 7.84
CA ALA A 3 4.46 2.98 8.26
C ALA A 3 5.73 2.78 7.43
N ASP A 4 6.70 2.01 7.92
CA ASP A 4 7.85 1.54 7.13
C ASP A 4 7.37 0.40 6.22
N ILE A 5 6.97 0.72 4.98
CA ILE A 5 6.27 -0.22 4.09
C ILE A 5 7.23 -1.06 3.23
N ASN A 6 8.48 -0.60 3.09
CA ASN A 6 9.51 -1.25 2.29
C ASN A 6 10.66 -1.85 3.13
N SER A 7 10.57 -1.77 4.47
CA SER A 7 11.56 -2.26 5.43
C SER A 7 12.93 -1.58 5.31
N ASP A 8 12.95 -0.29 4.96
CA ASP A 8 14.18 0.50 4.90
C ASP A 8 14.47 1.31 6.17
N ASN A 9 13.65 1.12 7.21
CA ASN A 9 13.73 1.79 8.51
C ASN A 9 13.40 3.29 8.49
N ASN A 10 12.78 3.77 7.41
CA ASN A 10 12.15 5.09 7.35
C ASN A 10 10.63 4.95 7.30
N VAL A 11 9.93 5.91 7.91
CA VAL A 11 8.47 5.93 7.86
C VAL A 11 8.01 6.49 6.51
N ASP A 12 7.27 5.70 5.76
CA ASP A 12 6.66 6.04 4.48
C ASP A 12 5.21 6.53 4.64
N LEU A 13 4.64 7.04 3.54
CA LEU A 13 3.24 7.48 3.50
C LEU A 13 2.41 6.63 2.55
N ILE A 14 1.18 6.33 2.99
CA ILE A 14 0.16 5.68 2.18
C ILE A 14 -1.07 6.57 2.15
N VAL A 15 -1.50 6.99 0.96
CA VAL A 15 -2.57 7.97 0.75
C VAL A 15 -3.63 7.37 -0.18
N LEU A 16 -4.89 7.41 0.25
CA LEU A 16 -6.03 7.04 -0.59
C LEU A 16 -6.53 8.25 -1.37
N TYR A 17 -6.90 8.03 -2.62
CA TYR A 17 -7.54 9.00 -3.50
C TYR A 17 -8.88 8.44 -4.00
N PRO A 18 -9.97 8.64 -3.24
CA PRO A 18 -11.27 8.05 -3.56
C PRO A 18 -11.83 8.50 -4.91
N GLU A 19 -11.68 9.78 -5.24
CA GLU A 19 -12.21 10.40 -6.46
C GLU A 19 -11.64 9.82 -7.76
N ILE A 20 -10.44 9.21 -7.69
CA ILE A 20 -9.76 8.62 -8.85
C ILE A 20 -9.49 7.13 -8.67
N ASN A 21 -10.00 6.52 -7.59
CA ASN A 21 -9.88 5.09 -7.29
C ASN A 21 -8.42 4.60 -7.19
N GLU A 22 -7.56 5.37 -6.53
CA GLU A 22 -6.13 5.04 -6.40
C GLU A 22 -5.66 5.00 -4.94
N VAL A 23 -4.62 4.20 -4.71
CA VAL A 23 -3.76 4.28 -3.52
C VAL A 23 -2.35 4.67 -3.95
N HIS A 24 -1.80 5.68 -3.30
CA HIS A 24 -0.45 6.19 -3.56
C HIS A 24 0.44 5.84 -2.37
N ILE A 25 1.63 5.36 -2.68
CA ILE A 25 2.65 4.98 -1.72
C ILE A 25 3.86 5.85 -1.98
N ILE A 26 4.27 6.62 -0.98
CA ILE A 26 5.31 7.63 -1.10
C ILE A 26 6.43 7.22 -0.15
N LEU A 27 7.55 6.79 -0.71
CA LEU A 27 8.71 6.33 0.04
C LEU A 27 9.52 7.50 0.59
N ASN A 28 9.99 7.34 1.82
CA ASN A 28 10.87 8.27 2.51
C ASN A 28 12.30 7.73 2.48
N ASP A 29 13.21 8.38 1.75
CA ASP A 29 14.62 7.98 1.68
C ASP A 29 15.42 8.37 2.95
N GLY A 30 14.73 8.84 3.99
CA GLY A 30 15.30 9.33 5.24
C GLY A 30 15.37 10.85 5.29
N GLY A 31 15.49 11.38 6.51
CA GLY A 31 15.54 12.84 6.75
C GLY A 31 14.28 13.61 6.35
N GLY A 32 13.17 12.92 6.07
CA GLY A 32 11.90 13.51 5.61
C GLY A 32 11.89 13.81 4.10
N ILE A 33 12.76 13.16 3.32
CA ILE A 33 12.84 13.32 1.87
C ILE A 33 11.98 12.26 1.19
N PHE A 34 10.93 12.70 0.50
CA PHE A 34 10.01 11.81 -0.22
C PHE A 34 10.31 11.85 -1.72
N SER A 35 10.88 10.77 -2.26
CA SER A 35 11.49 10.77 -3.60
C SER A 35 10.85 9.81 -4.60
N ARG A 36 10.20 8.74 -4.13
CA ARG A 36 9.59 7.71 -4.97
C ARG A 36 8.13 7.54 -4.64
N GLN A 37 7.31 7.46 -5.69
CA GLN A 37 5.87 7.29 -5.58
C GLN A 37 5.44 6.08 -6.42
N PHE A 38 4.64 5.21 -5.81
CA PHE A 38 3.95 4.12 -6.51
C PHE A 38 2.46 4.38 -6.48
N ILE A 39 1.81 4.19 -7.61
CA ILE A 39 0.39 4.41 -7.78
C ILE A 39 -0.22 3.06 -8.16
N PHE A 40 -1.21 2.64 -7.40
CA PHE A 40 -1.96 1.42 -7.69
C PHE A 40 -3.43 1.73 -7.80
N ALA A 41 -4.06 1.17 -8.84
CA ALA A 41 -5.50 1.19 -8.97
C ALA A 41 -6.14 0.35 -7.85
N THR A 42 -7.25 0.85 -7.32
CA THR A 42 -8.09 0.19 -6.32
C THR A 42 -9.44 -0.19 -6.93
N GLY A 43 -10.40 -0.62 -6.10
CA GLY A 43 -11.80 -0.67 -6.51
C GLY A 43 -12.45 0.71 -6.49
N THR A 44 -13.78 0.77 -6.54
CA THR A 44 -14.50 2.04 -6.60
C THR A 44 -14.71 2.64 -5.22
N ASN A 45 -14.43 3.93 -5.08
CA ASN A 45 -14.59 4.72 -3.86
C ASN A 45 -13.89 4.05 -2.64
N PRO A 46 -12.55 3.91 -2.67
CA PRO A 46 -11.79 3.36 -1.53
C PRO A 46 -11.99 4.22 -0.28
N GLY A 47 -12.44 3.60 0.81
CA GLY A 47 -12.86 4.32 2.02
C GLY A 47 -11.92 4.18 3.22
N PHE A 48 -11.41 2.97 3.46
CA PHE A 48 -10.57 2.67 4.62
C PHE A 48 -9.29 1.95 4.21
N LEU A 49 -8.26 2.17 5.02
CA LEU A 49 -6.94 1.57 4.87
C LEU A 49 -6.54 0.88 6.17
N ALA A 50 -5.93 -0.29 6.04
CA ALA A 50 -5.24 -0.98 7.12
C ALA A 50 -3.87 -1.48 6.63
N ILE A 51 -2.95 -1.66 7.57
CA ILE A 51 -1.60 -2.15 7.32
C ILE A 51 -1.34 -3.30 8.29
N ALA A 52 -0.99 -4.47 7.75
CA ALA A 52 -0.68 -5.67 8.51
C ALA A 52 0.03 -6.68 7.61
N ASP A 53 0.84 -7.55 8.20
CA ASP A 53 1.32 -8.76 7.54
C ASP A 53 0.17 -9.79 7.51
N ILE A 54 -0.52 -9.92 6.37
CA ILE A 54 -1.70 -10.79 6.25
C ILE A 54 -1.34 -12.19 5.76
N ASN A 55 -0.23 -12.32 5.02
CA ASN A 55 0.22 -13.58 4.43
C ASN A 55 1.34 -14.26 5.24
N LYS A 56 1.81 -13.63 6.32
CA LYS A 56 2.85 -14.12 7.25
C LYS A 56 4.22 -14.27 6.59
N ASP A 57 4.60 -13.31 5.75
CA ASP A 57 5.93 -13.28 5.14
C ASP A 57 6.88 -12.25 5.78
N ASP A 58 6.51 -11.77 6.98
CA ASP A 58 7.24 -10.79 7.79
C ASP A 58 7.36 -9.41 7.12
N LYS A 59 6.50 -9.10 6.16
CA LYS A 59 6.43 -7.80 5.48
C LYS A 59 5.00 -7.24 5.56
N LEU A 60 4.90 -5.91 5.50
CA LEU A 60 3.63 -5.23 5.65
C LEU A 60 2.86 -5.20 4.33
N ASP A 61 1.61 -5.65 4.38
CA ASP A 61 0.65 -5.54 3.29
C ASP A 61 -0.28 -4.33 3.48
N ILE A 62 -0.83 -3.83 2.37
CA ILE A 62 -1.84 -2.76 2.38
C ILE A 62 -3.20 -3.34 2.05
N ILE A 63 -4.17 -3.08 2.91
CA ILE A 63 -5.55 -3.53 2.78
C ILE A 63 -6.42 -2.30 2.56
N VAL A 64 -7.21 -2.30 1.48
CA VAL A 64 -8.10 -1.19 1.10
C VAL A 64 -9.52 -1.72 0.95
N THR A 65 -10.47 -1.13 1.67
CA THR A 65 -11.90 -1.43 1.48
C THR A 65 -12.49 -0.50 0.43
N ASN A 66 -13.12 -1.05 -0.60
CA ASN A 66 -13.74 -0.28 -1.67
C ASN A 66 -15.26 -0.25 -1.45
N MET A 67 -15.79 0.93 -1.11
CA MET A 67 -17.15 1.06 -0.58
C MET A 67 -18.23 0.91 -1.66
N GLU A 68 -17.92 1.20 -2.92
CA GLU A 68 -18.90 1.12 -4.02
C GLU A 68 -18.76 -0.15 -4.85
N SER A 69 -17.58 -0.77 -4.87
CA SER A 69 -17.38 -2.05 -5.57
C SER A 69 -17.55 -3.28 -4.68
N ASP A 70 -18.04 -3.10 -3.44
CA ASP A 70 -18.33 -4.16 -2.46
C ASP A 70 -17.23 -5.22 -2.31
N ASN A 71 -15.97 -4.78 -2.36
CA ASN A 71 -14.81 -5.68 -2.28
C ASN A 71 -13.65 -5.06 -1.50
N VAL A 72 -12.65 -5.89 -1.21
CA VAL A 72 -11.41 -5.49 -0.54
C VAL A 72 -10.25 -5.75 -1.48
N GLY A 73 -9.42 -4.73 -1.68
CA GLY A 73 -8.13 -4.84 -2.37
C GLY A 73 -7.01 -5.14 -1.37
N ILE A 74 -6.13 -6.07 -1.72
CA ILE A 74 -4.90 -6.36 -0.96
C ILE A 74 -3.72 -6.12 -1.90
N PHE A 75 -2.78 -5.28 -1.45
CA PHE A 75 -1.51 -5.06 -2.11
C PHE A 75 -0.43 -5.71 -1.25
N TYR A 76 0.01 -6.90 -1.66
CA TYR A 76 1.08 -7.60 -0.97
C TYR A 76 2.40 -6.91 -1.23
N ASN A 77 3.11 -6.57 -0.16
CA ASN A 77 4.46 -6.03 -0.07
C ASN A 77 4.90 -5.02 -1.15
N ILE A 78 5.57 -3.96 -0.74
CA ILE A 78 6.12 -2.98 -1.66
C ILE A 78 7.64 -3.07 -1.64
N GLU A 79 8.16 -4.05 -2.37
CA GLU A 79 9.61 -4.13 -2.61
C GLU A 79 9.96 -3.44 -3.92
N ASN A 80 10.75 -2.37 -3.84
CA ASN A 80 11.27 -1.66 -5.01
C ASN A 80 10.20 -1.21 -6.03
N GLY A 81 8.95 -1.00 -5.59
CA GLY A 81 7.86 -0.54 -6.45
C GLY A 81 7.10 -1.60 -7.21
N LYS A 82 7.29 -2.88 -6.87
CA LYS A 82 6.50 -3.97 -7.43
C LYS A 82 5.65 -4.57 -6.33
N ARG A 83 4.38 -4.77 -6.64
CA ARG A 83 3.50 -5.64 -5.87
C ARG A 83 4.11 -7.05 -5.89
N HIS A 84 4.34 -7.63 -4.73
CA HIS A 84 4.63 -9.05 -4.65
C HIS A 84 3.38 -9.83 -5.09
N ILE A 85 3.52 -10.74 -6.06
CA ILE A 85 2.45 -11.68 -6.40
C ILE A 85 2.81 -12.96 -5.63
N PRO A 86 2.01 -13.37 -4.62
CA PRO A 86 2.28 -14.60 -3.91
C PRO A 86 2.30 -15.77 -4.91
N ASP A 87 3.31 -16.63 -4.81
CA ASP A 87 3.35 -17.85 -5.62
C ASP A 87 2.13 -18.72 -5.28
N CYS A 88 1.34 -19.07 -6.29
CA CYS A 88 0.27 -20.05 -6.14
C CYS A 88 0.92 -21.42 -5.92
N GLY A 89 1.01 -21.85 -4.65
CA GLY A 89 1.35 -23.23 -4.28
C GLY A 89 0.28 -24.24 -4.70
#